data_AF-A0A7V9GIM7-F1
#
_entry.id   AF-A0A7V9GIM7-F1
#
_cell.length_a   1.000
_cell.length_b   1.000
_cell.length_c   1.000
_cell.angle_alpha   90.00
_cell.angle_beta   90.00
_cell.angle_gamma   90.00
#
_symmetry.space_group_name_H-M   'P 1'
#
loop_
_entity.id
_entity.type
_entity.pdbx_description
1 polymer ?
#
loop_
_entity_poly.entity_id
_entity_poly.type
_entity_poly.pdbx_seq_one_letter_code
_entity_poly.pdbx_strand_id
1 'polypeptide(L)'
;PRPLPRRQHLPHEVVSLLDEATGAVHRLGGVGRLLPNPHLLIGPHLRLEAVLSSRIEGTRTDVSQLLRFEAGQAPSRDEADDAREVRNYVVAWNTGCGGSSGGSRSRSGCCARCTACCSPVGGDSTASRASCGPVPSGSGAAPSPTPVRAATQEMGVALSDLERFLHERELPLLVQLAFAHYQFEVIHPFLDGNGRIGP
;
A
#
# COMPACT_ATOMS: atom_id res chain seq x y z
N PRO A 1 -14.68 10.83 -7.33
CA PRO A 1 -15.19 9.82 -6.35
C PRO A 1 -16.03 10.52 -5.26
N ARG A 2 -17.01 9.84 -4.65
CA ARG A 2 -17.78 10.43 -3.55
C ARG A 2 -16.88 10.60 -2.30
N PRO A 3 -17.13 11.62 -1.47
CA PRO A 3 -16.38 11.82 -0.22
C PRO A 3 -16.64 10.69 0.76
N LEU A 4 -15.67 10.42 1.63
CA LEU A 4 -15.75 9.33 2.61
C LEU A 4 -16.77 9.64 3.71
N PRO A 5 -17.65 8.70 4.06
CA PRO A 5 -18.66 8.91 5.10
C PRO A 5 -18.00 9.08 6.47
N ARG A 6 -18.28 10.19 7.16
CA ARG A 6 -17.77 10.44 8.52
C ARG A 6 -18.58 9.74 9.60
N ARG A 7 -19.85 9.44 9.30
CA ARG A 7 -20.76 8.70 10.18
C ARG A 7 -21.47 7.64 9.38
N GLN A 8 -21.55 6.44 9.94
CA GLN A 8 -22.23 5.32 9.31
C GLN A 8 -22.91 4.46 10.35
N HIS A 9 -24.14 4.04 10.06
CA HIS A 9 -24.84 3.07 10.87
C HIS A 9 -24.34 1.68 10.43
N LEU A 10 -23.69 0.97 11.36
CA LEU A 10 -23.17 -0.36 11.11
C LEU A 10 -24.26 -1.39 11.45
N PRO A 11 -24.58 -2.32 10.55
CA PRO A 11 -25.51 -3.40 10.86
C PRO A 11 -24.92 -4.32 11.95
N HIS A 12 -25.78 -4.98 12.72
CA HIS A 12 -25.38 -5.81 13.86
C HIS A 12 -24.32 -6.88 13.51
N GLU A 13 -24.43 -7.49 12.33
CA GLU A 13 -23.47 -8.47 11.83
C GLU A 13 -22.07 -7.87 11.67
N VAL A 14 -21.96 -6.66 11.10
CA VAL A 14 -20.68 -5.95 10.94
C VAL A 14 -20.10 -5.55 12.30
N VAL A 15 -20.94 -5.14 13.25
CA VAL A 15 -20.48 -4.85 14.62
C VAL A 15 -19.90 -6.10 15.28
N SER A 16 -20.53 -7.26 15.08
CA SER A 16 -20.06 -8.54 15.62
C SER A 16 -18.69 -8.93 15.04
N LEU A 17 -18.54 -8.83 13.71
CA LEU A 17 -17.26 -9.08 13.03
C LEU A 17 -16.17 -8.08 13.45
N LEU A 18 -16.54 -6.81 13.64
CA LEU A 18 -15.63 -5.77 14.10
C LEU A 18 -15.09 -6.06 15.50
N ASP A 19 -15.94 -6.52 16.42
CA ASP A 19 -15.53 -6.90 17.77
C ASP A 19 -14.53 -8.07 17.74
N GLU A 20 -14.85 -9.11 16.96
CA GLU A 20 -13.96 -10.27 16.79
C GLU A 20 -12.60 -9.88 16.21
N ALA A 21 -12.60 -9.10 15.13
CA ALA A 21 -11.38 -8.62 14.47
C ALA A 21 -10.55 -7.72 15.40
N THR A 22 -11.19 -6.82 16.13
CA THR A 22 -10.52 -5.95 17.12
C THR A 22 -9.89 -6.79 18.23
N GLY A 23 -10.63 -7.78 18.74
CA GLY A 23 -10.13 -8.74 19.72
C GLY A 23 -8.91 -9.52 19.21
N ALA A 24 -8.93 -9.99 17.95
CA ALA A 24 -7.81 -10.70 17.34
C ALA A 24 -6.55 -9.83 17.22
N VAL A 25 -6.69 -8.58 16.77
CA VAL A 25 -5.58 -7.61 16.67
C VAL A 25 -4.99 -7.31 18.05
N HIS A 26 -5.85 -7.11 19.07
CA HIS A 26 -5.37 -6.90 20.44
C HIS A 26 -4.65 -8.12 21.01
N ARG A 27 -5.16 -9.33 20.77
CA ARG A 27 -4.48 -10.57 21.19
C ARG A 27 -3.11 -10.70 20.54
N LEU A 28 -2.99 -10.43 19.23
CA LEU A 28 -1.72 -10.44 18.53
C LEU A 28 -0.74 -9.40 19.11
N GLY A 29 -1.21 -8.16 19.33
CA GLY A 29 -0.41 -7.09 19.93
C GLY A 29 0.01 -7.39 21.37
N GLY A 30 -0.81 -8.12 22.13
CA GLY A 30 -0.51 -8.59 23.48
C GLY A 30 0.54 -9.70 23.50
N VAL A 31 0.32 -10.78 22.74
CA VAL A 31 1.24 -11.92 22.64
C VAL A 31 2.59 -11.50 22.05
N GLY A 32 2.58 -10.61 21.06
CA GLY A 32 3.81 -10.10 20.44
C GLY A 32 4.77 -9.41 21.42
N ARG A 33 4.25 -8.81 22.50
CA ARG A 33 5.07 -8.19 23.57
C ARG A 33 5.76 -9.21 24.48
N LEU A 34 5.30 -10.46 24.48
CA LEU A 34 5.91 -11.54 25.27
C LEU A 34 7.08 -12.20 24.54
N LEU A 35 7.22 -11.97 23.23
CA LEU A 35 8.30 -12.55 22.45
C LEU A 35 9.62 -11.77 22.67
N PRO A 36 10.72 -12.47 23.00
CA PRO A 36 12.03 -11.82 23.17
C PRO A 36 12.50 -11.07 21.91
N ASN A 37 12.14 -11.59 20.73
CA ASN A 37 12.42 -10.96 19.46
C ASN A 37 11.24 -11.15 18.48
N PRO A 38 10.29 -10.20 18.40
CA PRO A 38 9.14 -10.29 17.50
C PRO A 38 9.53 -10.18 16.02
N HIS A 39 10.72 -9.63 15.70
CA HIS A 39 11.18 -9.50 14.32
C HIS A 39 11.39 -10.85 13.61
N LEU A 40 11.57 -11.94 14.38
CA LEU A 40 11.63 -13.30 13.85
C LEU A 40 10.33 -13.73 13.15
N LEU A 41 9.19 -13.15 13.55
CA LEU A 41 7.91 -13.40 12.90
C LEU A 41 7.59 -12.27 11.91
N ILE A 42 7.80 -11.01 12.28
CA ILE A 42 7.43 -9.87 11.43
C ILE A 42 8.18 -9.90 10.09
N GLY A 43 9.50 -10.17 10.11
CA GLY A 43 10.33 -10.13 8.89
C GLY A 43 9.92 -11.13 7.81
N PRO A 44 9.70 -12.42 8.14
CA PRO A 44 9.18 -13.41 7.20
C PRO A 44 7.76 -13.10 6.70
N HIS A 45 6.85 -12.67 7.59
CA HIS A 45 5.48 -12.37 7.20
C HIS A 45 5.41 -11.15 6.27
N LEU A 46 6.25 -10.14 6.48
CA LEU A 46 6.35 -8.99 5.56
C LEU A 46 6.79 -9.41 4.16
N ARG A 47 7.75 -10.35 4.04
CA ARG A 47 8.19 -10.86 2.73
C ARG A 47 7.12 -11.70 2.06
N LEU A 48 6.39 -12.50 2.84
CA LEU A 48 5.26 -13.25 2.33
C LEU A 48 4.19 -12.32 1.80
N GLU A 49 3.82 -11.28 2.56
CA GLU A 49 2.86 -10.27 2.12
C GLU A 49 3.35 -9.57 0.85
N ALA A 50 4.60 -9.09 0.81
CA ALA A 50 5.18 -8.47 -0.37
C ALA A 50 5.06 -9.35 -1.62
N VAL A 51 5.36 -10.65 -1.50
CA VAL A 51 5.21 -11.61 -2.61
C VAL A 51 3.74 -11.77 -3.01
N LEU A 52 2.83 -11.88 -2.04
CA LEU A 52 1.40 -12.07 -2.31
C LEU A 52 0.78 -10.82 -2.96
N SER A 53 1.08 -9.63 -2.45
CA SER A 53 0.59 -8.35 -3.02
C SER A 53 1.15 -8.14 -4.42
N SER A 54 2.46 -8.32 -4.62
CA SER A 54 3.08 -8.21 -5.96
C SER A 54 2.53 -9.23 -6.96
N ARG A 55 2.15 -10.44 -6.51
CA ARG A 55 1.55 -11.45 -7.37
C ARG A 55 0.18 -11.04 -7.92
N ILE A 56 -0.59 -10.26 -7.17
CA ILE A 56 -1.89 -9.72 -7.64
C ILE A 56 -1.66 -8.74 -8.81
N GLU A 57 -0.51 -8.07 -8.84
CA GLU A 57 -0.12 -7.15 -9.91
C GLU A 57 0.63 -7.83 -11.08
N GLY A 58 0.91 -9.12 -10.99
CA GLY A 58 1.44 -9.94 -12.09
C GLY A 58 2.89 -10.42 -11.93
N THR A 59 3.56 -10.08 -10.84
CA THR A 59 4.94 -10.54 -10.57
C THR A 59 4.99 -12.06 -10.38
N ARG A 60 6.04 -12.72 -10.89
CA ARG A 60 6.19 -14.19 -10.86
C ARG A 60 7.10 -14.71 -9.74
N THR A 61 7.66 -13.81 -8.93
CA THR A 61 8.57 -14.13 -7.82
C THR A 61 7.91 -14.98 -6.72
N ASP A 62 8.67 -15.94 -6.19
CA ASP A 62 8.39 -16.65 -4.94
C ASP A 62 9.30 -16.18 -3.77
N VAL A 63 8.95 -16.58 -2.54
CA VAL A 63 9.72 -16.19 -1.34
C VAL A 63 11.18 -16.70 -1.40
N SER A 64 11.41 -17.89 -1.95
CA SER A 64 12.77 -18.45 -2.07
C SER A 64 13.60 -17.67 -3.09
N GLN A 65 13.02 -17.30 -4.22
CA GLN A 65 13.64 -16.45 -5.24
C GLN A 65 13.97 -15.07 -4.69
N LEU A 66 13.04 -14.45 -3.94
CA LEU A 66 13.30 -13.19 -3.23
C LEU A 66 14.49 -13.33 -2.28
N LEU A 67 14.52 -14.37 -1.43
CA LEU A 67 15.61 -14.56 -0.47
C LEU A 67 16.95 -14.83 -1.16
N ARG A 68 16.97 -15.60 -2.26
CA ARG A 68 18.18 -15.82 -3.08
C ARG A 68 18.68 -14.53 -3.69
N PHE A 69 17.77 -13.70 -4.20
CA PHE A 69 18.08 -12.38 -4.74
C PHE A 69 18.64 -11.44 -3.64
N GLU A 70 18.04 -11.42 -2.45
CA GLU A 70 18.54 -10.68 -1.29
C GLU A 70 19.93 -11.17 -0.84
N ALA A 71 20.23 -12.46 -1.02
CA ALA A 71 21.54 -13.06 -0.74
C ALA A 71 22.59 -12.78 -1.83
N GLY A 72 22.26 -12.01 -2.87
CA GLY A 72 23.20 -11.62 -3.93
C GLY A 72 23.40 -12.68 -5.01
N GLN A 73 22.54 -13.70 -5.09
CA GLN A 73 22.53 -14.59 -6.26
C GLN A 73 22.05 -13.82 -7.48
N ALA A 74 22.64 -14.09 -8.65
CA ALA A 74 22.28 -13.46 -9.91
C ALA A 74 21.33 -14.39 -10.71
N PRO A 75 20.00 -14.21 -10.59
CA PRO A 75 19.05 -14.94 -11.40
C PRO A 75 19.04 -14.42 -12.85
N SER A 76 18.17 -14.95 -13.69
CA SER A 76 17.94 -14.38 -15.03
C SER A 76 17.47 -12.93 -14.92
N ARG A 77 17.61 -12.15 -16.00
CA ARG A 77 17.25 -10.72 -15.99
C ARG A 77 15.79 -10.49 -15.60
N ASP A 78 14.88 -11.29 -16.14
CA ASP A 78 13.44 -11.17 -15.89
C ASP A 78 13.11 -11.50 -14.42
N GLU A 79 13.70 -12.57 -13.88
CA GLU A 79 13.57 -12.92 -12.46
C GLU A 79 14.20 -11.87 -11.53
N ALA A 80 15.29 -11.23 -11.95
CA ALA A 80 15.94 -10.16 -11.19
C ALA A 80 15.08 -8.90 -11.12
N ASP A 81 14.35 -8.58 -12.20
CA ASP A 81 13.46 -7.42 -12.25
C ASP A 81 12.21 -7.67 -11.38
N ASP A 82 11.58 -8.84 -11.50
CA ASP A 82 10.46 -9.27 -10.65
C ASP A 82 10.85 -9.34 -9.16
N ALA A 83 12.03 -9.89 -8.83
CA ALA A 83 12.50 -9.97 -7.44
C ALA A 83 12.87 -8.60 -6.87
N ARG A 84 13.39 -7.69 -7.70
CA ARG A 84 13.68 -6.31 -7.31
C ARG A 84 12.40 -5.55 -6.99
N GLU A 85 11.35 -5.78 -7.76
CA GLU A 85 10.04 -5.18 -7.51
C GLU A 85 9.49 -5.58 -6.13
N VAL A 86 9.50 -6.87 -5.80
CA VAL A 86 9.08 -7.36 -4.47
C VAL A 86 9.99 -6.83 -3.37
N ARG A 87 11.31 -6.75 -3.59
CA ARG A 87 12.24 -6.15 -2.63
C ARG A 87 11.93 -4.68 -2.38
N ASN A 88 11.58 -3.92 -3.42
CA ASN A 88 11.22 -2.50 -3.30
C ASN A 88 10.00 -2.32 -2.40
N TYR A 89 9.00 -3.22 -2.48
CA TYR A 89 7.88 -3.25 -1.53
C TYR A 89 8.37 -3.37 -0.07
N VAL A 90 9.24 -4.35 0.21
CA VAL A 90 9.77 -4.59 1.57
C VAL A 90 10.57 -3.38 2.07
N VAL A 91 11.36 -2.75 1.21
CA VAL A 91 12.13 -1.55 1.54
C VAL A 91 11.20 -0.37 1.81
N ALA A 92 10.19 -0.16 0.98
CA ALA A 92 9.23 0.92 1.16
C ALA A 92 8.40 0.78 2.45
N TRP A 93 8.01 -0.44 2.81
CA TRP A 93 7.39 -0.73 4.11
C TRP A 93 8.31 -0.35 5.28
N ASN A 94 9.55 -0.85 5.28
CA ASN A 94 10.48 -0.62 6.37
C ASN A 94 10.87 0.85 6.52
N THR A 95 11.08 1.56 5.41
CA THR A 95 11.33 3.00 5.41
C THR A 95 10.09 3.78 5.86
N GLY A 96 8.90 3.33 5.46
CA GLY A 96 7.64 3.95 5.82
C GLY A 96 7.30 3.84 7.31
N CYS A 97 7.55 2.68 7.91
CA CYS A 97 7.40 2.45 9.35
C CYS A 97 8.54 3.09 10.17
N GLY A 98 9.78 3.07 9.66
CA GLY A 98 10.96 3.57 10.36
C GLY A 98 11.03 5.08 10.57
N GLY A 99 10.37 5.88 9.72
CA GLY A 99 10.35 7.35 9.83
C GLY A 99 9.35 7.94 10.83
N SER A 100 8.68 7.11 11.64
CA SER A 100 7.52 7.51 12.46
C SER A 100 7.85 8.06 13.86
N SER A 101 9.11 8.34 14.18
CA SER A 101 9.52 8.80 15.52
C SER A 101 9.40 10.31 15.79
N GLY A 102 8.85 11.14 14.88
CA GLY A 102 8.77 12.58 15.19
C GLY A 102 7.96 13.56 14.34
N GLY A 103 7.10 13.14 13.39
CA GLY A 103 6.41 14.11 12.53
C GLY A 103 5.00 13.71 12.12
N SER A 104 4.08 14.68 12.18
CA SER A 104 2.71 14.60 11.67
C SER A 104 2.65 13.88 10.31
N ARG A 105 1.65 13.00 10.13
CA ARG A 105 1.39 12.25 8.88
C ARG A 105 0.90 13.21 7.78
N SER A 106 1.79 14.06 7.29
CA SER A 106 1.51 14.98 6.19
C SER A 106 1.54 14.26 4.84
N ARG A 107 0.72 14.75 3.90
CA ARG A 107 0.65 14.44 2.46
C ARG A 107 2.02 14.21 1.80
N SER A 108 3.04 14.97 2.19
CA SER A 108 4.40 14.81 1.67
C SER A 108 5.05 13.47 2.05
N GLY A 109 4.76 12.95 3.24
CA GLY A 109 5.27 11.66 3.70
C GLY A 109 4.59 10.49 3.00
N CYS A 110 3.28 10.58 2.69
CA CYS A 110 2.59 9.54 1.94
C CYS A 110 3.11 9.46 0.51
N CYS A 111 3.18 10.58 -0.22
CA CYS A 111 3.74 10.61 -1.57
C CYS A 111 5.21 10.19 -1.60
N ALA A 112 6.05 10.61 -0.66
CA ALA A 112 7.46 10.20 -0.61
C ALA A 112 7.62 8.69 -0.33
N ARG A 113 6.77 8.11 0.52
CA ARG A 113 6.74 6.65 0.81
C ARG A 113 6.25 5.84 -0.38
N CYS A 114 5.19 6.29 -1.05
CA CYS A 114 4.68 5.67 -2.28
C CYS A 114 5.70 5.76 -3.43
N THR A 115 6.50 6.83 -3.49
CA THR A 115 7.57 6.98 -4.48
C THR A 115 8.66 5.92 -4.29
N ALA A 116 8.89 5.43 -3.07
CA ALA A 116 9.83 4.33 -2.82
C ALA A 116 9.29 2.98 -3.31
N CYS A 117 7.97 2.71 -3.19
CA CYS A 117 7.32 1.53 -3.79
C CYS A 117 7.37 1.58 -5.33
N CYS A 118 7.04 2.73 -5.91
CA CYS A 118 6.88 2.93 -7.36
C CYS A 118 8.15 3.41 -8.08
N SER A 119 9.34 3.39 -7.43
CA SER A 119 10.57 3.81 -8.10
C SER A 119 10.88 2.87 -9.26
N PRO A 120 10.93 3.37 -10.51
CA PRO A 120 11.13 2.52 -11.68
C PRO A 120 12.52 1.89 -11.68
N VAL A 121 12.61 0.78 -12.42
CA VAL A 121 13.87 0.18 -12.87
C VAL A 121 14.63 1.22 -13.70
N GLY A 122 15.54 1.95 -13.06
CA GLY A 122 16.31 3.03 -13.69
C GLY A 122 15.99 4.36 -13.05
N GLY A 123 16.99 4.91 -12.35
CA GLY A 123 16.87 6.14 -11.60
C GLY A 123 16.48 7.32 -12.48
N ASP A 124 15.32 7.91 -12.23
CA ASP A 124 15.09 9.32 -12.47
C ASP A 124 14.04 9.85 -11.48
N SER A 125 14.53 10.69 -10.56
CA SER A 125 13.73 11.29 -9.48
C SER A 125 12.64 12.26 -9.99
N THR A 126 12.69 12.63 -11.28
CA THR A 126 11.75 13.52 -11.97
C THR A 126 10.46 12.80 -12.42
N ALA A 127 10.48 11.47 -12.59
CA ALA A 127 9.30 10.68 -12.95
C ALA A 127 8.24 10.61 -11.82
N SER A 128 8.67 10.81 -10.57
CA SER A 128 7.81 10.76 -9.38
C SER A 128 6.68 11.80 -9.37
N ARG A 129 6.89 13.00 -9.92
CA ARG A 129 5.85 14.03 -10.09
C ARG A 129 4.99 13.80 -11.34
N ALA A 130 5.53 13.13 -12.35
CA ALA A 130 4.82 12.81 -13.59
C ALA A 130 3.95 11.55 -13.48
N SER A 131 4.23 10.65 -12.53
CA SER A 131 3.44 9.45 -12.24
C SER A 131 2.08 9.78 -11.58
N CYS A 132 2.00 10.90 -10.85
CA CYS A 132 0.75 11.47 -10.37
C CYS A 132 0.14 12.43 -11.40
N GLY A 133 -0.31 11.91 -12.54
CA GLY A 133 -0.96 12.74 -13.58
C GLY A 133 -1.64 11.95 -14.69
N PRO A 134 -2.67 12.51 -15.36
CA PRO A 134 -3.41 11.87 -16.46
C PRO A 134 -2.46 11.34 -17.54
N VAL A 135 -2.76 10.17 -18.09
CA VAL A 135 -2.02 9.61 -19.22
C VAL A 135 -2.29 10.53 -20.42
N PRO A 136 -1.29 10.94 -21.21
CA PRO A 136 -1.56 11.55 -22.50
C PRO A 136 -2.32 10.53 -23.35
N SER A 137 -3.51 10.90 -23.86
CA SER A 137 -4.24 10.07 -24.81
C SER A 137 -3.37 9.80 -26.04
N GLY A 138 -2.76 8.62 -26.13
CA GLY A 138 -1.86 8.31 -27.24
C GLY A 138 -1.03 7.04 -27.08
N SER A 139 -1.62 5.90 -26.72
CA SER A 139 -1.04 4.60 -27.09
C SER A 139 -2.12 3.52 -27.07
N GLY A 140 -2.38 2.89 -28.22
CA GLY A 140 -3.37 1.85 -28.37
C GLY A 140 -3.00 0.60 -27.58
N ALA A 141 -3.73 0.35 -26.51
CA ALA A 141 -3.80 -0.94 -25.84
C ALA A 141 -5.27 -1.19 -25.47
N ALA A 142 -5.72 -2.43 -25.65
CA ALA A 142 -7.09 -2.89 -25.52
C ALA A 142 -7.76 -2.48 -24.19
N PRO A 143 -9.11 -2.36 -24.14
CA PRO A 143 -9.82 -1.96 -22.93
C PRO A 143 -9.78 -3.10 -21.90
N SER A 144 -8.79 -3.09 -21.00
CA SER A 144 -8.96 -3.75 -19.70
C SER A 144 -9.96 -2.92 -18.86
N PRO A 145 -10.67 -3.52 -17.89
CA PRO A 145 -11.58 -2.77 -17.02
C PRO A 145 -10.73 -1.92 -16.07
N THR A 146 -10.18 -0.83 -16.58
CA THR A 146 -9.42 0.12 -15.79
C THR A 146 -10.38 0.83 -14.85
N PRO A 147 -10.12 0.87 -13.53
CA PRO A 147 -10.83 1.77 -12.65
C PRO A 147 -10.68 3.18 -13.22
N VAL A 148 -11.81 3.86 -13.43
CA VAL A 148 -11.84 5.22 -14.00
C VAL A 148 -11.08 6.14 -13.05
N ARG A 149 -9.82 6.44 -13.41
CA ARG A 149 -8.99 7.31 -12.59
C ARG A 149 -9.60 8.70 -12.50
N ALA A 150 -9.61 9.26 -11.29
CA ALA A 150 -10.11 10.62 -11.08
C ALA A 150 -9.28 11.63 -11.89
N ALA A 151 -9.95 12.62 -12.49
CA ALA A 151 -9.26 13.72 -13.17
C ALA A 151 -8.30 14.43 -12.18
N THR A 152 -7.17 14.96 -12.67
CA THR A 152 -6.04 15.43 -11.84
C THR A 152 -6.44 16.40 -10.72
N GLN A 153 -7.39 17.30 -10.99
CA GLN A 153 -7.91 18.23 -9.98
C GLN A 153 -8.78 17.52 -8.93
N GLU A 154 -9.65 16.60 -9.35
CA GLU A 154 -10.49 15.82 -8.45
C GLU A 154 -9.67 14.85 -7.59
N MET A 155 -8.57 14.33 -8.13
CA MET A 155 -7.63 13.46 -7.42
C MET A 155 -6.98 14.18 -6.23
N GLY A 156 -6.50 15.41 -6.44
CA GLY A 156 -5.90 16.22 -5.36
C GLY A 156 -6.89 16.51 -4.22
N VAL A 157 -8.14 16.80 -4.58
CA VAL A 157 -9.22 17.01 -3.60
C VAL A 157 -9.56 15.72 -2.86
N ALA A 158 -9.67 14.60 -3.58
CA ALA A 158 -10.02 13.30 -2.99
C ALA A 158 -8.92 12.77 -2.06
N LEU A 159 -7.64 12.90 -2.42
CA LEU A 159 -6.51 12.55 -1.55
C LEU A 159 -6.44 13.46 -0.32
N SER A 160 -6.77 14.75 -0.47
CA SER A 160 -6.87 15.68 0.65
C SER A 160 -7.98 15.29 1.62
N ASP A 161 -9.13 14.84 1.10
CA ASP A 161 -10.23 14.36 1.93
C ASP A 161 -9.89 13.04 2.62
N LEU A 162 -9.22 12.11 1.93
CA LEU A 162 -8.73 10.85 2.50
C LEU A 162 -7.74 11.10 3.65
N GLU A 163 -6.80 12.02 3.48
CA GLU A 163 -5.87 12.41 4.54
C GLU A 163 -6.62 12.99 5.74
N ARG A 164 -7.59 13.88 5.51
CA ARG A 164 -8.40 14.46 6.60
C ARG A 164 -9.20 13.37 7.31
N PHE A 165 -9.84 12.49 6.55
CA PHE A 165 -10.60 11.35 7.07
C PHE A 165 -9.77 10.50 8.02
N LEU A 166 -8.51 10.19 7.67
CA LEU A 166 -7.60 9.41 8.51
C LEU A 166 -7.26 10.08 9.85
N HIS A 167 -7.36 11.42 9.94
CA HIS A 167 -7.08 12.18 11.15
C HIS A 167 -8.30 12.37 12.07
N GLU A 168 -9.52 12.38 11.53
CA GLU A 168 -10.75 12.71 12.27
C GLU A 168 -11.17 11.64 13.31
N ARG A 169 -10.80 10.37 13.11
CA ARG A 169 -10.97 9.26 14.09
C ARG A 169 -12.40 9.09 14.64
N GLU A 170 -13.43 9.44 13.86
CA GLU A 170 -14.84 9.34 14.30
C GLU A 170 -15.41 7.90 14.20
N LEU A 171 -14.80 7.03 13.39
CA LEU A 171 -15.21 5.64 13.20
C LEU A 171 -14.26 4.69 13.95
N PRO A 172 -14.73 3.47 14.32
CA PRO A 172 -13.83 2.43 14.80
C PRO A 172 -12.67 2.21 13.83
N LEU A 173 -11.45 2.04 14.36
CA LEU A 173 -10.22 2.08 13.56
C LEU A 173 -10.24 1.12 12.36
N LEU A 174 -10.68 -0.13 12.54
CA LEU A 174 -10.71 -1.11 11.45
C LEU A 174 -11.72 -0.73 10.36
N VAL A 175 -12.84 -0.11 10.74
CA VAL A 175 -13.85 0.41 9.79
C VAL A 175 -13.27 1.61 9.02
N GLN A 176 -12.58 2.51 9.73
CA GLN A 176 -11.91 3.65 9.12
C GLN A 176 -10.84 3.20 8.11
N LEU A 177 -10.04 2.17 8.46
CA LEU A 177 -9.03 1.60 7.56
C LEU A 177 -9.69 0.93 6.35
N ALA A 178 -10.79 0.19 6.52
CA ALA A 178 -11.51 -0.41 5.41
C ALA A 178 -12.02 0.63 4.41
N PHE A 179 -12.60 1.74 4.89
CA PHE A 179 -13.01 2.85 4.03
C PHE A 179 -11.83 3.56 3.37
N ALA A 180 -10.74 3.78 4.11
CA ALA A 180 -9.55 4.40 3.56
C ALA A 180 -8.94 3.57 2.43
N HIS A 181 -8.83 2.25 2.63
CA HIS A 181 -8.35 1.32 1.62
C HIS A 181 -9.25 1.34 0.37
N TYR A 182 -10.57 1.20 0.55
CA TYR A 182 -11.52 1.29 -0.57
C TYR A 182 -11.39 2.61 -1.35
N GLN A 183 -11.31 3.74 -0.65
CA GLN A 183 -11.22 5.05 -1.29
C GLN A 183 -9.88 5.23 -2.03
N PHE A 184 -8.79 4.72 -1.48
CA PHE A 184 -7.47 4.78 -2.13
C PHE A 184 -7.49 4.02 -3.46
N GLU A 185 -8.04 2.81 -3.48
CA GLU A 185 -8.21 2.01 -4.70
C GLU A 185 -9.09 2.69 -5.73
N VAL A 186 -10.19 3.33 -5.28
CA VAL A 186 -11.11 4.06 -6.17
C VAL A 186 -10.49 5.36 -6.72
N ILE A 187 -9.67 6.06 -5.93
CA ILE A 187 -8.94 7.24 -6.41
C ILE A 187 -7.93 6.81 -7.48
N HIS A 188 -7.28 5.66 -7.28
CA HIS A 188 -6.27 5.07 -8.15
C HIS A 188 -5.18 6.07 -8.55
N PRO A 189 -4.45 6.65 -7.57
CA PRO A 189 -3.63 7.84 -7.80
C PRO A 189 -2.38 7.60 -8.65
N PHE A 190 -1.82 6.39 -8.63
CA PHE A 190 -0.59 6.05 -9.34
C PHE A 190 -0.89 5.36 -10.68
N LEU A 191 0.08 5.38 -11.60
CA LEU A 191 -0.03 4.66 -12.88
C LEU A 191 0.07 3.14 -12.71
N ASP A 192 0.78 2.70 -11.66
CA ASP A 192 1.02 1.30 -11.33
C ASP A 192 1.35 1.20 -9.83
N GLY A 193 1.17 0.03 -9.23
CA GLY A 193 1.48 -0.21 -7.82
C GLY A 193 0.40 0.21 -6.82
N ASN A 194 -0.80 0.59 -7.26
CA ASN A 194 -1.88 0.99 -6.34
C ASN A 194 -2.30 -0.18 -5.44
N GLY A 195 -2.43 -1.39 -5.99
CA GLY A 195 -2.82 -2.59 -5.23
C GLY A 195 -1.76 -3.06 -4.22
N ARG A 196 -0.52 -2.59 -4.34
CA ARG A 196 0.57 -2.76 -3.37
C ARG A 196 0.62 -1.67 -2.30
N ILE A 197 0.09 -0.48 -2.60
CA ILE A 197 0.15 0.67 -1.68
C ILE A 197 -1.13 0.79 -0.86
N GLY A 198 -2.26 0.34 -1.39
CA GLY A 198 -3.55 0.35 -0.72
C GLY A 198 -3.61 -0.48 0.56
N PRO A 199 -3.09 -1.73 0.56
CA PRO A 199 -2.92 -2.55 1.77
C PRO A 199 -1.89 -1.99 2.75
#